data_AF-A0A165WG56-F1
#
_entry.id   AF-A0A165WG56-F1
#
_cell.length_a   1.000
_cell.length_b   1.000
_cell.length_c   1.000
_cell.angle_alpha   90.00
_cell.angle_beta   90.00
_cell.angle_gamma   90.00
#
_symmetry.space_group_name_H-M   'P 1'
#
loop_
_entity.id
_entity.type
_entity.pdbx_description
1 polymer ?
#
loop_
_entity_poly.entity_id
_entity_poly.type
_entity_poly.pdbx_seq_one_letter_code
_entity_poly.pdbx_strand_id
1 'polypeptide(L)'
;WGGAEDQAKEIAKGNRNAVNWQAEARKVLHQHVSDSFHPTIYTLLEDVNEEFIDPFEKKKKQQRANRAPREDWKAELDRYLADDALDVDVSTDLVNWWSKKSDVYPTLASLAIDVLPVQASAVPCERLFSSGKLTAGALRSRLTNKRFEQLQLLKFAWRSDLTDLAAANSEDIEQVEGFMDAFVEMIEEEEEEAKTAV
;
A
#
# COMPACT_ATOMS: atom_id res chain seq x y z
N TRP A 1 -7.20 5.19 19.91
CA TRP A 1 -6.23 4.09 19.92
C TRP A 1 -4.82 4.66 20.04
N GLY A 2 -4.05 4.23 21.05
CA GLY A 2 -2.65 4.62 21.24
C GLY A 2 -2.43 5.95 21.98
N GLY A 3 -3.47 6.48 22.64
CA GLY A 3 -3.39 7.71 23.44
C GLY A 3 -3.00 7.48 24.90
N ALA A 4 -2.97 8.55 25.70
CA ALA A 4 -2.59 8.50 27.12
C ALA A 4 -3.50 7.58 27.95
N GLU A 5 -4.80 7.58 27.65
CA GLU A 5 -5.78 6.69 28.31
C GLU A 5 -5.54 5.21 27.99
N ASP A 6 -5.19 4.90 26.74
CA ASP A 6 -4.89 3.53 26.31
C ASP A 6 -3.55 3.06 26.92
N GLN A 7 -2.55 3.95 26.98
CA GLN A 7 -1.29 3.68 27.67
C GLN A 7 -1.52 3.36 29.15
N ALA A 8 -2.34 4.15 29.85
CA ALA A 8 -2.65 3.93 31.26
C ALA A 8 -3.37 2.59 31.49
N LYS A 9 -4.30 2.22 30.59
CA LYS A 9 -4.98 0.91 30.62
C LYS A 9 -4.01 -0.26 30.43
N GLU A 10 -3.03 -0.13 29.52
CA GLU A 10 -2.03 -1.17 29.28
C GLU A 10 -1.00 -1.29 30.42
N ILE A 11 -0.61 -0.18 31.04
CA ILE A 11 0.22 -0.19 32.26
C ILE A 11 -0.54 -0.88 33.41
N ALA A 12 -1.84 -0.59 33.56
CA ALA A 12 -2.70 -1.22 34.57
C ALA A 12 -2.86 -2.74 34.36
N LYS A 13 -2.79 -3.23 33.11
CA LYS A 13 -2.77 -4.66 32.78
C LYS A 13 -1.39 -5.32 32.98
N GLY A 14 -0.37 -4.57 33.41
CA GLY A 14 0.97 -5.09 33.71
C GLY A 14 2.02 -4.85 32.63
N ASN A 15 1.69 -4.15 31.53
CA ASN A 15 2.67 -3.78 30.51
C ASN A 15 3.43 -2.52 30.92
N ARG A 16 4.58 -2.69 31.57
CA ARG A 16 5.47 -1.58 32.01
C ARG A 16 6.04 -0.73 30.87
N ASN A 17 6.06 -1.27 29.65
CA ASN A 17 6.65 -0.62 28.49
C ASN A 17 5.60 -0.04 27.53
N ALA A 18 4.35 0.15 27.97
CA ALA A 18 3.33 0.74 27.12
C ALA A 18 3.74 2.17 26.70
N VAL A 19 3.74 2.43 25.39
CA VAL A 19 4.11 3.72 24.79
C VAL A 19 2.85 4.46 24.35
N ASN A 20 2.82 5.77 24.62
CA ASN A 20 1.83 6.67 24.03
C ASN A 20 2.26 7.03 22.60
N TRP A 21 1.74 6.26 21.64
CA TRP A 21 2.06 6.44 20.23
C TRP A 21 1.60 7.79 19.67
N GLN A 22 0.52 8.39 20.21
CA GLN A 22 0.11 9.74 19.82
C GLN A 22 1.14 10.80 20.22
N ALA A 23 1.70 10.69 21.44
CA ALA A 23 2.73 11.61 21.90
C ALA A 23 4.04 11.44 21.13
N GLU A 24 4.44 10.19 20.84
CA GLU A 24 5.66 9.93 20.06
C GLU A 24 5.49 10.40 18.61
N ALA A 25 4.33 10.19 17.99
CA ALA A 25 4.03 10.70 16.66
C ALA A 25 4.12 12.24 16.61
N ARG A 26 3.55 12.94 17.60
CA ARG A 26 3.67 14.41 17.69
C ARG A 26 5.12 14.85 17.82
N LYS A 27 5.90 14.18 18.66
CA LYS A 27 7.33 14.49 18.83
C LYS A 27 8.11 14.30 17.53
N VAL A 28 7.86 13.20 16.81
CA VAL A 28 8.47 12.94 15.49
C VAL A 28 8.08 14.03 14.50
N LEU A 29 6.80 14.42 14.45
CA LEU A 29 6.34 15.53 13.62
C LEU A 29 7.07 16.83 13.97
N HIS A 30 7.11 17.23 15.23
CA HIS A 30 7.81 18.46 15.64
C HIS A 30 9.31 18.44 15.32
N GLN A 31 9.95 17.27 15.35
CA GLN A 31 11.38 17.14 15.08
C GLN A 31 11.71 17.19 13.57
N HIS A 32 10.84 16.62 12.73
CA HIS A 32 11.12 16.42 11.30
C HIS A 32 10.35 17.38 10.39
N VAL A 33 9.26 17.97 10.88
CA VAL A 33 8.50 19.00 10.17
C VAL A 33 9.09 20.36 10.54
N SER A 34 10.01 20.86 9.71
CA SER A 34 10.50 22.25 9.85
C SER A 34 9.36 23.22 9.55
N ASP A 35 9.47 24.47 10.02
CA ASP A 35 8.54 25.56 9.65
C ASP A 35 8.50 25.80 8.12
N SER A 36 9.40 25.17 7.37
CA SER A 36 9.48 25.16 5.91
C SER A 36 9.42 23.73 5.37
N PHE A 37 8.49 22.89 5.84
CA PHE A 37 8.36 21.52 5.35
C PHE A 37 8.18 21.51 3.83
N HIS A 38 9.27 21.20 3.16
CA HIS A 38 9.36 20.89 1.75
C HIS A 38 9.50 19.37 1.70
N PRO A 39 8.53 18.62 1.14
CA PRO A 39 8.54 17.17 1.24
C PRO A 39 9.85 16.59 0.68
N THR A 40 10.45 15.64 1.39
CA THR A 40 11.82 15.13 1.17
C THR A 40 12.06 14.53 -0.23
N ILE A 41 11.00 14.14 -0.97
CA ILE A 41 11.14 13.72 -2.37
C ILE A 41 11.67 14.88 -3.24
N TYR A 42 11.41 16.13 -2.85
CA TYR A 42 11.77 17.31 -3.63
C TYR A 42 13.21 17.78 -3.44
N THR A 43 13.83 17.57 -2.26
CA THR A 43 15.23 17.95 -2.04
C THR A 43 16.21 17.06 -2.82
N LEU A 44 15.88 15.79 -3.05
CA LEU A 44 16.68 14.91 -3.91
C LEU A 44 16.50 15.18 -5.42
N LEU A 45 15.49 15.96 -5.80
CA LEU A 45 15.22 16.37 -7.18
C LEU A 45 15.80 17.75 -7.53
N GLU A 46 16.26 18.53 -6.54
CA GLU A 46 16.91 19.82 -6.76
C GLU A 46 18.27 19.68 -7.46
N ASP A 47 18.93 18.52 -7.33
CA ASP A 47 20.18 18.18 -8.02
C ASP A 47 19.96 17.48 -9.38
N VAL A 48 18.71 17.28 -9.80
CA VAL A 48 18.37 16.61 -11.06
C VAL A 48 18.11 17.66 -12.14
N ASN A 49 18.82 17.56 -13.26
CA ASN A 49 18.66 18.43 -14.43
C ASN A 49 17.16 18.65 -14.76
N GLU A 50 16.72 19.91 -14.90
CA GLU A 50 15.30 20.27 -15.07
C GLU A 50 14.63 19.64 -16.32
N GLU A 51 15.42 19.11 -17.25
CA GLU A 51 14.95 18.32 -18.40
C GLU A 51 14.41 16.94 -18.01
N PHE A 52 14.83 16.37 -16.87
CA PHE A 52 14.38 15.06 -16.39
C PHE A 52 13.26 15.12 -15.35
N ILE A 53 12.86 16.33 -14.94
CA ILE A 53 11.71 16.52 -14.06
C ILE A 53 10.45 16.15 -14.83
N ASP A 54 9.73 15.13 -14.34
CA ASP A 54 8.46 14.66 -14.90
C ASP A 54 7.51 15.86 -15.16
N PRO A 55 6.87 15.96 -16.35
CA PRO A 55 5.86 16.98 -16.64
C PRO A 55 4.78 17.16 -15.56
N PHE A 56 4.46 16.08 -14.84
CA PHE A 56 3.57 16.07 -13.69
C PHE A 56 4.12 16.88 -12.51
N GLU A 57 5.41 16.74 -12.20
CA GLU A 57 6.07 17.48 -11.13
C GLU A 57 6.23 18.97 -11.48
N LYS A 58 6.50 19.30 -12.74
CA LYS A 58 6.50 20.70 -13.22
C LYS A 58 5.15 21.37 -13.01
N LYS A 59 4.05 20.68 -13.36
CA LYS A 59 2.69 21.19 -13.17
C LYS A 59 2.35 21.39 -11.69
N LYS A 60 2.78 20.47 -10.83
CA LYS A 60 2.60 20.55 -9.37
C LYS A 60 3.38 21.71 -8.75
N LYS A 61 4.62 21.96 -9.20
CA LYS A 61 5.44 23.13 -8.80
C LYS A 61 4.76 24.46 -9.17
N GLN A 62 4.18 24.54 -10.36
CA GLN A 62 3.49 25.75 -10.84
C GLN A 62 2.16 25.99 -10.11
N GLN A 63 1.41 24.93 -9.79
CA GLN A 63 0.20 25.03 -8.98
C GLN A 63 0.51 25.45 -7.53
N ARG A 64 1.64 24.99 -6.96
CA ARG A 64 2.11 25.39 -5.62
C ARG A 64 2.51 26.86 -5.55
N ALA A 65 3.22 27.37 -6.57
CA ALA A 65 3.59 28.78 -6.66
C ALA A 65 2.38 29.73 -6.75
N ASN A 66 1.26 29.22 -7.28
CA ASN A 66 0.01 29.97 -7.42
C ASN A 66 -0.94 29.85 -6.20
N ARG A 67 -0.59 29.10 -5.16
CA ARG A 67 -1.46 28.92 -3.98
C ARG A 67 -1.26 30.07 -2.98
N ALA A 68 -2.35 30.43 -2.30
CA ALA A 68 -2.34 31.42 -1.21
C ALA A 68 -1.31 31.06 -0.12
N PRO A 69 -0.85 32.03 0.70
CA PRO A 69 0.08 31.77 1.78
C PRO A 69 -0.39 30.58 2.62
N ARG A 70 0.46 29.57 2.76
CA ARG A 70 0.13 28.39 3.57
C ARG A 70 -0.05 28.82 5.01
N GLU A 71 -1.14 28.37 5.60
CA GLU A 71 -1.32 28.39 7.04
C GLU A 71 -0.21 27.57 7.72
N ASP A 72 0.16 27.93 8.95
CA ASP A 72 1.10 27.13 9.74
C ASP A 72 0.55 25.70 9.91
N TRP A 73 1.41 24.71 9.65
CA TRP A 73 1.02 23.30 9.68
C TRP A 73 0.51 22.85 11.04
N LYS A 74 0.91 23.55 12.12
CA LYS A 74 0.43 23.31 13.49
C LYS A 74 -1.04 23.68 13.63
N ALA A 75 -1.44 24.85 13.12
CA ALA A 75 -2.84 25.29 13.13
C ALA A 75 -3.72 24.40 12.23
N GLU A 76 -3.16 23.98 11.09
CA GLU A 76 -3.79 22.99 10.21
C GLU A 76 -4.02 21.64 10.92
N LEU A 77 -3.02 21.16 11.67
CA LEU A 77 -3.09 19.94 12.47
C LEU A 77 -4.10 20.04 13.62
N ASP A 78 -4.10 21.14 14.36
CA ASP A 78 -5.04 21.34 15.46
C ASP A 78 -6.49 21.36 14.96
N ARG A 79 -6.74 21.99 13.80
CA ARG A 79 -8.06 21.93 13.15
C ARG A 79 -8.45 20.53 12.73
N TYR A 80 -7.52 19.77 12.15
CA TYR A 80 -7.78 18.39 11.74
C TYR A 80 -8.11 17.50 12.96
N LEU A 81 -7.40 17.67 14.07
CA LEU A 81 -7.63 16.91 15.29
C LEU A 81 -8.90 17.31 16.05
N ALA A 82 -9.37 18.55 15.87
CA ALA A 82 -10.63 19.05 16.43
C ALA A 82 -11.86 18.71 15.55
N ASP A 83 -11.66 18.20 14.34
CA ASP A 83 -12.74 17.79 13.46
C ASP A 83 -13.26 16.41 13.89
N ASP A 84 -14.30 16.39 14.73
CA ASP A 84 -14.93 15.17 15.23
C ASP A 84 -15.81 14.47 14.18
N ALA A 85 -15.98 15.05 12.98
CA ALA A 85 -16.87 14.56 11.91
C ALA A 85 -16.10 14.11 10.66
N LEU A 86 -15.01 13.36 10.83
CA LEU A 86 -14.31 12.74 9.71
C LEU A 86 -15.14 11.58 9.14
N ASP A 87 -15.67 11.77 7.94
CA ASP A 87 -16.35 10.74 7.14
C ASP A 87 -15.31 9.72 6.63
N VAL A 88 -14.82 8.87 7.53
CA VAL A 88 -13.82 7.83 7.27
C VAL A 88 -14.29 6.51 7.89
N ASP A 89 -14.60 5.55 7.04
CA ASP A 89 -14.83 4.15 7.40
C ASP A 89 -13.59 3.28 7.13
N VAL A 90 -13.55 2.07 7.70
CA VAL A 90 -12.48 1.06 7.49
C VAL A 90 -12.28 0.72 6.00
N SER A 91 -13.34 0.77 5.20
CA SER A 91 -13.27 0.49 3.75
C SER A 91 -12.80 1.67 2.89
N THR A 92 -12.55 2.83 3.50
CA THR A 92 -12.22 4.05 2.76
C THR A 92 -10.80 4.01 2.23
N ASP A 93 -10.64 4.30 0.94
CA ASP A 93 -9.32 4.58 0.37
C ASP A 93 -8.76 5.89 0.94
N LEU A 94 -7.89 5.77 1.93
CA LEU A 94 -7.27 6.89 2.63
C LEU A 94 -6.45 7.78 1.69
N VAL A 95 -5.80 7.22 0.67
CA VAL A 95 -4.98 7.99 -0.27
C VAL A 95 -5.89 8.89 -1.11
N ASN A 96 -6.99 8.35 -1.62
CA ASN A 96 -7.99 9.13 -2.35
C ASN A 96 -8.71 10.14 -1.45
N TRP A 97 -8.98 9.78 -0.19
CA TRP A 97 -9.58 10.68 0.79
C TRP A 97 -8.69 11.90 1.06
N TRP A 98 -7.39 11.70 1.33
CA TRP A 98 -6.43 12.78 1.52
C TRP A 98 -6.23 13.62 0.25
N SER A 99 -6.30 12.99 -0.93
CA SER A 99 -6.28 13.70 -2.22
C SER A 99 -7.44 14.71 -2.33
N LYS A 100 -8.66 14.31 -1.97
CA LYS A 100 -9.84 15.20 -1.94
C LYS A 100 -9.76 16.29 -0.87
N LYS A 101 -9.12 16.00 0.27
CA LYS A 101 -8.93 16.95 1.36
C LYS A 101 -7.73 17.88 1.17
N SER A 102 -6.99 17.77 0.07
CA SER A 102 -5.81 18.59 -0.23
C SER A 102 -6.08 20.09 -0.40
N ASP A 103 -7.34 20.49 -0.60
CA ASP A 103 -7.79 21.88 -0.60
C ASP A 103 -8.03 22.43 0.80
N VAL A 104 -8.43 21.59 1.75
CA VAL A 104 -8.73 21.98 3.13
C VAL A 104 -7.48 21.87 4.01
N TYR A 105 -6.70 20.81 3.82
CA TYR A 105 -5.50 20.49 4.57
C TYR A 105 -4.30 20.29 3.61
N PRO A 106 -3.76 21.38 3.04
CA PRO A 106 -2.76 21.30 1.98
C PRO A 106 -1.40 20.75 2.42
N THR A 107 -1.03 20.90 3.69
CA THR A 107 0.26 20.44 4.21
C THR A 107 0.15 19.01 4.70
N LEU A 108 -0.91 18.70 5.46
CA LEU A 108 -1.18 17.36 5.97
C LEU A 108 -1.51 16.39 4.85
N ALA A 109 -2.29 16.80 3.84
CA ALA A 109 -2.57 15.94 2.70
C ALA A 109 -1.30 15.58 1.92
N SER A 110 -0.36 16.53 1.76
CA SER A 110 0.93 16.22 1.12
C SER A 110 1.70 15.18 1.92
N LEU A 111 1.78 15.35 3.25
CA LEU A 111 2.46 14.39 4.12
C LEU A 111 1.78 13.01 4.10
N ALA A 112 0.45 12.99 4.18
CA ALA A 112 -0.33 11.76 4.17
C ALA A 112 -0.19 11.00 2.84
N ILE A 113 -0.20 11.69 1.71
CA ILE A 113 0.00 11.10 0.38
C ILE A 113 1.43 10.56 0.23
N ASP A 114 2.43 11.16 0.88
CA ASP A 114 3.80 10.67 0.82
C ASP A 114 4.01 9.43 1.72
N VAL A 115 3.32 9.34 2.86
CA VAL A 115 3.54 8.30 3.88
C VAL A 115 2.58 7.11 3.74
N LEU A 116 1.30 7.32 3.47
CA LEU A 116 0.29 6.24 3.45
C LEU A 116 0.52 5.17 2.37
N PRO A 117 0.99 5.51 1.15
CA PRO A 117 1.26 4.49 0.13
C PRO A 117 2.48 3.61 0.45
N VAL A 118 3.32 4.02 1.42
CA VAL A 118 4.51 3.27 1.82
C VAL A 118 4.06 1.91 2.36
N GLN A 119 4.54 0.85 1.73
CA GLN A 119 4.22 -0.50 2.14
C GLN A 119 4.82 -0.78 3.52
N ALA A 120 3.99 -1.27 4.45
CA ALA A 120 4.44 -1.62 5.80
C ALA A 120 5.39 -2.84 5.83
N SER A 121 5.43 -3.63 4.75
CA SER A 121 6.27 -4.83 4.65
C SER A 121 7.07 -4.86 3.35
N ALA A 122 8.19 -5.59 3.36
CA ALA A 122 8.99 -5.86 2.17
C ALA A 122 8.38 -6.94 1.25
N VAL A 123 7.27 -7.57 1.66
CA VAL A 123 6.62 -8.68 0.93
C VAL A 123 6.30 -8.33 -0.53
N PRO A 124 5.79 -7.14 -0.88
CA PRO A 124 5.56 -6.78 -2.28
C PRO A 124 6.86 -6.78 -3.11
N CYS A 125 7.96 -6.28 -2.54
CA CYS A 125 9.27 -6.30 -3.17
C CYS A 125 9.80 -7.73 -3.32
N GLU A 126 9.66 -8.58 -2.30
CA GLU A 126 10.06 -9.98 -2.35
C GLU A 126 9.29 -10.77 -3.43
N ARG A 127 7.98 -10.53 -3.55
CA ARG A 127 7.16 -11.11 -4.64
C ARG A 127 7.63 -10.60 -6.00
N LEU A 128 7.92 -9.31 -6.12
CA LEU A 128 8.45 -8.72 -7.35
C LEU A 128 9.77 -9.40 -7.74
N PHE A 129 10.73 -9.52 -6.82
CA PHE A 129 12.02 -10.16 -7.06
C PHE A 129 11.90 -11.66 -7.36
N SER A 130 11.03 -12.37 -6.65
CA SER A 130 10.76 -13.80 -6.90
C SER A 130 10.20 -14.00 -8.31
N SER A 131 9.25 -13.16 -8.73
CA SER A 131 8.72 -13.17 -10.09
C SER A 131 9.75 -12.71 -11.13
N GLY A 132 10.68 -11.84 -10.73
CA GLY A 132 11.80 -11.38 -11.54
C GLY A 132 12.76 -12.50 -11.92
N LYS A 133 12.97 -13.49 -11.02
CA LYS A 133 13.79 -14.68 -11.31
C LYS A 133 13.29 -15.45 -12.52
N LEU A 134 11.97 -15.56 -12.73
CA LEU A 134 11.39 -16.18 -13.93
C LEU A 134 11.71 -15.39 -15.21
N THR A 135 11.81 -14.07 -15.09
CA THR A 135 12.14 -13.20 -16.23
C THR A 135 13.63 -13.28 -16.57
N ALA A 136 14.49 -13.40 -15.54
CA ALA A 136 15.94 -13.54 -15.64
C ALA A 136 16.42 -15.00 -15.82
N GLY A 137 15.52 -15.94 -16.16
CA GLY A 137 15.83 -17.38 -16.20
C GLY A 137 17.06 -17.74 -17.03
N ALA A 138 17.65 -18.92 -16.76
CA ALA A 138 18.95 -19.36 -17.27
C ALA A 138 19.11 -19.29 -18.82
N LEU A 139 18.02 -19.41 -19.57
CA LEU A 139 18.00 -19.33 -21.04
C LEU A 139 18.00 -17.88 -21.60
N ARG A 140 17.85 -16.86 -20.74
CA ARG A 140 17.79 -15.44 -21.10
C ARG A 140 19.00 -14.64 -20.58
N SER A 141 20.17 -15.27 -20.52
CA SER A 141 21.42 -14.73 -19.98
C SER A 141 22.02 -13.52 -20.73
N ARG A 142 21.43 -13.11 -21.87
CA ARG A 142 21.81 -11.88 -22.62
C ARG A 142 20.93 -10.67 -22.33
N LEU A 143 20.05 -10.75 -21.34
CA LEU A 143 19.18 -9.64 -20.97
C LEU A 143 19.96 -8.58 -20.19
N THR A 144 20.14 -7.39 -20.78
CA THR A 144 20.75 -6.24 -20.11
C THR A 144 19.84 -5.71 -19.01
N ASN A 145 20.41 -5.15 -17.93
CA ASN A 145 19.66 -4.55 -16.80
C ASN A 145 18.53 -3.61 -17.24
N LYS A 146 18.79 -2.72 -18.22
CA LYS A 146 17.79 -1.78 -18.76
C LYS A 146 16.58 -2.48 -19.39
N ARG A 147 16.80 -3.59 -20.11
CA ARG A 147 15.71 -4.39 -20.71
C ARG A 147 14.95 -5.18 -19.66
N PHE A 148 15.64 -5.67 -18.64
CA PHE A 148 15.01 -6.35 -17.51
C PHE A 148 14.06 -5.41 -16.76
N GLU A 149 14.52 -4.18 -16.46
CA GLU A 149 13.72 -3.14 -15.82
C GLU A 149 12.47 -2.80 -16.66
N GLN A 150 12.64 -2.53 -17.95
CA GLN A 150 11.52 -2.28 -18.87
C GLN A 150 10.50 -3.42 -18.89
N LEU A 151 10.97 -4.68 -18.84
CA LEU A 151 10.09 -5.85 -18.79
C LEU A 151 9.34 -5.96 -17.45
N GLN A 152 9.99 -5.66 -16.32
CA GLN A 152 9.30 -5.65 -15.03
C GLN A 152 8.23 -4.54 -14.96
N LEU A 153 8.55 -3.34 -15.46
CA LEU A 153 7.60 -2.23 -15.54
C LEU A 153 6.42 -2.57 -16.45
N LEU A 154 6.67 -3.13 -17.63
CA LEU A 154 5.63 -3.55 -18.56
C LEU A 154 4.73 -4.65 -17.94
N LYS A 155 5.34 -5.65 -17.30
CA LYS A 155 4.63 -6.71 -16.59
C LYS A 155 3.74 -6.17 -15.46
N PHE A 156 4.21 -5.17 -14.72
CA PHE A 156 3.43 -4.54 -13.66
C PHE A 156 2.27 -3.72 -14.24
N ALA A 157 2.55 -2.87 -15.24
CA ALA A 157 1.56 -2.01 -15.87
C ALA A 157 0.40 -2.80 -16.51
N TRP A 158 0.69 -3.98 -17.08
CA TRP A 158 -0.31 -4.81 -17.74
C TRP A 158 -0.98 -5.81 -16.81
N ARG A 159 -0.60 -5.86 -15.52
CA ARG A 159 -1.15 -6.85 -14.57
C ARG A 159 -2.65 -6.68 -14.34
N SER A 160 -3.21 -5.46 -14.43
CA SER A 160 -4.65 -5.25 -14.28
C SER A 160 -5.47 -5.83 -15.44
N ASP A 161 -4.84 -5.94 -16.62
CA ASP A 161 -5.50 -6.28 -17.87
C ASP A 161 -5.20 -7.73 -18.31
N LEU A 162 -4.33 -8.43 -17.58
CA LEU A 162 -3.95 -9.81 -17.84
C LEU A 162 -4.74 -10.74 -16.92
N THR A 163 -5.66 -11.51 -17.50
CA THR A 163 -6.32 -12.63 -16.80
C THR A 163 -5.24 -13.61 -16.33
N ASP A 164 -5.18 -13.88 -15.03
CA ASP A 164 -4.28 -14.88 -14.48
C ASP A 164 -4.80 -16.28 -14.82
N LEU A 165 -4.50 -16.73 -16.03
CA LEU A 165 -4.89 -18.05 -16.51
C LEU A 165 -4.31 -19.18 -15.65
N ALA A 166 -3.21 -18.96 -14.92
CA ALA A 166 -2.67 -19.98 -14.03
C ALA A 166 -3.52 -20.12 -12.76
N ALA A 167 -4.00 -19.01 -12.20
CA ALA A 167 -4.98 -19.04 -11.12
C ALA A 167 -6.32 -19.64 -11.59
N ALA A 168 -6.82 -19.22 -12.76
CA ALA A 168 -8.04 -19.78 -13.33
C ALA A 168 -7.92 -21.30 -13.60
N ASN A 169 -6.78 -21.75 -14.11
CA ASN A 169 -6.53 -23.18 -14.32
C ASN A 169 -6.41 -23.95 -12.99
N SER A 170 -5.88 -23.33 -11.93
CA SER A 170 -5.80 -23.97 -10.60
C SER A 170 -7.19 -24.17 -10.00
N GLU A 171 -8.05 -23.16 -10.14
CA GLU A 171 -9.44 -23.21 -9.69
C GLU A 171 -10.24 -24.27 -10.48
N ASP A 172 -10.01 -24.38 -11.79
CA ASP A 172 -10.60 -25.45 -12.62
C ASP A 172 -10.10 -26.85 -12.22
N ILE A 173 -8.82 -27.01 -11.86
CA ILE A 173 -8.27 -28.30 -11.41
C ILE A 173 -8.93 -28.72 -10.09
N GLU A 174 -9.05 -27.82 -9.11
CA GLU A 174 -9.71 -28.11 -7.83
C GLU A 174 -11.18 -28.52 -8.00
N GLN A 175 -11.89 -27.87 -8.94
CA GLN A 175 -13.27 -28.25 -9.28
C GLN A 175 -13.37 -29.63 -9.92
N VAL A 176 -12.44 -29.97 -10.82
CA VAL A 176 -12.41 -31.27 -11.50
C VAL A 176 -12.02 -32.39 -10.53
N GLU A 177 -11.06 -32.15 -9.63
CA GLU A 177 -10.69 -33.10 -8.57
C GLU A 177 -11.86 -33.32 -7.61
N GLY A 178 -12.52 -32.26 -7.14
CA GLY A 178 -13.71 -32.39 -6.27
C GLY A 178 -14.88 -33.13 -6.94
N PHE A 179 -15.04 -32.98 -8.26
CA PHE A 179 -16.01 -33.76 -9.03
C PHE A 179 -15.63 -35.24 -9.14
N MET A 180 -14.35 -35.55 -9.36
CA MET A 180 -13.87 -36.93 -9.41
C MET A 180 -14.01 -37.63 -8.05
N ASP A 181 -13.69 -36.95 -6.94
CA ASP A 181 -13.82 -37.50 -5.60
C ASP A 181 -15.28 -37.84 -5.27
N ALA A 182 -16.23 -36.96 -5.62
CA ALA A 182 -17.66 -37.21 -5.46
C ALA A 182 -18.15 -38.41 -6.30
N PHE A 183 -17.58 -38.62 -7.49
CA PHE A 183 -17.89 -39.79 -8.31
C PHE A 183 -17.33 -41.09 -7.72
N VAL A 184 -16.14 -41.04 -7.12
CA VAL A 184 -15.52 -42.20 -6.46
C VAL A 184 -16.34 -42.59 -5.22
N GLU A 185 -16.72 -41.63 -4.38
CA GLU A 185 -17.56 -41.90 -3.19
C GLU A 185 -18.90 -42.53 -3.58
N MET A 186 -19.55 -42.05 -4.64
CA MET A 186 -20.81 -42.60 -5.13
C MET A 186 -20.65 -44.05 -5.65
N ILE A 187 -19.54 -44.37 -6.32
CA ILE A 187 -19.26 -45.74 -6.78
C ILE A 187 -19.00 -46.67 -5.60
N GLU A 188 -18.27 -46.19 -4.58
CA GLU A 188 -18.00 -46.96 -3.37
C GLU A 188 -19.28 -47.23 -2.56
N GLU A 189 -20.19 -46.25 -2.47
CA GLU A 189 -21.50 -46.42 -1.84
C GLU A 189 -22.36 -47.47 -2.58
N GLU A 190 -22.44 -47.40 -3.91
CA GLU A 190 -23.17 -48.40 -4.71
C GLU A 190 -22.57 -49.81 -4.57
N GLU A 191 -21.24 -49.93 -4.44
CA GLU A 191 -20.57 -51.22 -4.26
C GLU A 191 -20.84 -51.82 -2.87
N GLU A 192 -20.90 -51.01 -1.83
CA GLU A 192 -21.24 -51.43 -0.47
C GLU A 192 -22.74 -51.79 -0.33
N GLU A 193 -23.64 -51.06 -0.99
CA GLU A 193 -25.06 -51.42 -1.08
C GLU A 193 -25.25 -52.76 -1.82
N ALA A 194 -24.50 -53.00 -2.88
CA ALA A 194 -24.55 -54.28 -3.62
C ALA A 194 -24.03 -55.46 -2.79
N LYS A 195 -23.04 -55.25 -1.91
CA LYS A 195 -22.51 -56.29 -1.00
C LYS A 195 -23.46 -56.61 0.15
N THR A 196 -24.21 -55.63 0.63
CA THR A 196 -25.17 -55.82 1.74
C THR A 196 -26.52 -56.39 1.30
N ALA A 197 -26.82 -56.36 0.00
CA ALA A 197 -28.03 -56.93 -0.60
C ALA A 197 -27.95 -58.45 -0.94
N VAL A 198 -26.83 -59.11 -0.64
CA VAL A 198 -26.59 -60.57 -0.84
C VAL A 198 -26.63 -61.31 0.50
#